data_AF-A0A7V9V533-F1
#
_entry.id   AF-A0A7V9V533-F1
#
_cell.length_a   1.000
_cell.length_b   1.000
_cell.length_c   1.000
_cell.angle_alpha   90.00
_cell.angle_beta   90.00
_cell.angle_gamma   90.00
#
_symmetry.space_group_name_H-M   'P 1'
#
loop_
_entity.id
_entity.type
_entity.pdbx_description
1 polymer ?
#
loop_
_entity_poly.entity_id
_entity_poly.type
_entity_poly.pdbx_seq_one_letter_code
_entity_poly.pdbx_strand_id
1 'polypeptide(L)'
;SFDERGELMGHISIGMELVNSLWRKVQSEPVAAGWNQLTPASEDVRLHLLHLIASHHGEIQLGSPVNPKTPEAMALHYIDNLDARLEMFFAGYAVAKPIAPRIFDRVRPLPGNLVKPLERFLPAAAVETPPDPDQLF
;
A
#
# COMPACT_ATOMS: atom_id res chain seq x y z
N SER A 1 11.14 -10.88 -7.83
CA SER A 1 12.55 -11.24 -8.10
C SER A 1 13.40 -10.38 -7.20
N PHE A 2 14.29 -10.97 -6.41
CA PHE A 2 15.27 -10.22 -5.61
C PHE A 2 16.48 -9.95 -6.51
N ASP A 3 16.88 -8.69 -6.66
CA ASP A 3 18.01 -8.26 -7.48
C ASP A 3 19.08 -7.65 -6.56
N GLU A 4 20.36 -7.92 -6.84
CA GLU A 4 21.49 -7.48 -6.01
C GLU A 4 21.48 -5.96 -5.83
N ARG A 5 21.18 -5.21 -6.89
CA ARG A 5 21.03 -3.76 -6.82
C ARG A 5 19.94 -3.33 -5.83
N GLY A 6 18.81 -4.04 -5.81
CA GLY A 6 17.69 -3.80 -4.91
C GLY A 6 18.09 -3.94 -3.44
N GLU A 7 18.78 -5.03 -3.13
CA GLU A 7 19.29 -5.32 -1.78
C GLU A 7 20.33 -4.30 -1.32
N LEU A 8 21.23 -3.87 -2.22
CA LEU A 8 22.31 -2.94 -1.86
C LEU A 8 21.85 -1.47 -1.78
N MET A 9 20.94 -1.04 -2.65
CA MET A 9 20.56 0.38 -2.79
C MET A 9 19.25 0.74 -2.10
N GLY A 10 18.37 -0.23 -1.88
CA GLY A 10 17.01 -0.02 -1.36
C GLY A 10 16.06 0.60 -2.39
N HIS A 11 14.76 0.32 -2.24
CA HIS A 11 13.75 0.73 -3.23
C HIS A 11 13.54 2.24 -3.30
N ILE A 12 13.74 2.97 -2.20
CA ILE A 12 13.57 4.44 -2.18
C ILE A 12 14.60 5.10 -3.10
N SER A 13 15.89 4.77 -2.92
CA SER A 13 16.98 5.32 -3.73
C SER A 13 16.80 5.00 -5.21
N ILE A 14 16.46 3.74 -5.51
CA ILE A 14 16.18 3.28 -6.88
C ILE A 14 14.98 4.02 -7.47
N GLY A 15 13.91 4.20 -6.71
CA GLY A 15 12.70 4.94 -7.12
C GLY A 15 13.00 6.40 -7.45
N MET A 16 13.80 7.08 -6.61
CA MET A 16 14.23 8.46 -6.86
C MET A 16 15.11 8.57 -8.11
N GLU A 17 16.03 7.62 -8.33
CA GLU A 17 16.87 7.56 -9.52
C GLU A 17 16.05 7.34 -10.79
N LEU A 18 15.08 6.42 -10.74
CA LEU A 18 14.16 6.13 -11.83
C LEU A 18 13.34 7.37 -12.20
N VAL A 19 12.70 8.02 -11.22
CA VAL A 19 11.91 9.24 -11.46
C VAL A 19 12.76 10.35 -12.06
N ASN A 20 13.97 10.59 -11.54
CA ASN A 20 14.86 11.60 -12.13
C ASN A 20 15.29 11.24 -13.55
N SER A 21 15.51 9.96 -13.85
CA SER A 21 15.92 9.51 -15.18
C SER A 21 14.79 9.65 -16.19
N LEU A 22 13.57 9.26 -15.81
CA LEU A 22 12.37 9.45 -16.62
C LEU A 22 12.08 10.93 -16.83
N TRP A 23 12.22 11.76 -15.79
CA TRP A 23 12.04 13.20 -15.90
C TRP A 23 12.98 13.81 -16.93
N ARG A 24 14.29 13.54 -16.83
CA ARG A 24 15.29 14.02 -17.82
C ARG A 24 14.97 13.56 -19.24
N LYS A 25 14.53 12.31 -19.39
CA LYS A 25 14.10 11.78 -20.69
C LYS A 25 12.93 12.58 -21.24
N VAL A 26 11.86 12.76 -20.46
CA VAL A 26 10.69 13.52 -20.92
C VAL A 26 11.03 14.98 -21.22
N GLN A 27 11.88 15.62 -20.42
CA GLN A 27 12.35 16.99 -20.68
C GLN A 27 13.10 17.15 -22.00
N SER A 28 13.65 16.06 -22.57
CA SER A 28 14.30 16.07 -23.90
C SER A 28 13.33 15.86 -25.07
N GLU A 29 12.08 15.50 -24.79
CA GLU A 29 11.04 15.26 -25.80
C GLU A 29 10.32 16.57 -26.17
N PRO A 30 9.86 16.75 -27.41
CA PRO A 30 9.11 17.96 -27.82
C PRO A 30 7.86 18.24 -26.98
N VAL A 31 7.25 17.20 -26.41
CA VAL A 31 6.06 17.31 -25.55
C VAL A 31 6.32 18.16 -24.30
N ALA A 32 7.55 18.16 -23.78
CA ALA A 32 7.90 18.93 -22.58
C ALA A 32 7.93 20.45 -22.82
N ALA A 33 8.00 20.91 -24.06
CA ALA A 33 7.94 22.36 -24.35
C ALA A 33 6.65 23.01 -23.82
N GLY A 34 5.53 22.26 -23.83
CA GLY A 34 4.26 22.71 -23.28
C GLY A 34 4.26 22.85 -21.76
N TRP A 35 5.17 22.17 -21.06
CA TRP A 35 5.23 22.14 -19.59
C TRP A 35 5.77 23.45 -19.00
N ASN A 36 6.50 24.24 -19.79
CA ASN A 36 7.01 25.56 -19.38
C ASN A 36 5.89 26.59 -19.14
N GLN A 37 4.68 26.31 -19.64
CA GLN A 37 3.52 27.20 -19.51
C GLN A 37 2.57 26.75 -18.39
N LEU A 38 2.85 25.62 -17.74
CA LEU A 38 2.02 25.08 -16.67
C LEU A 38 2.36 25.73 -15.32
N THR A 39 1.37 25.75 -14.44
CA THR A 39 1.52 26.20 -13.04
C THR A 39 0.92 25.14 -12.12
N PRO A 40 1.62 24.69 -11.07
CA PRO A 40 2.96 25.12 -10.64
C PRO A 40 4.07 24.72 -11.63
N ALA A 41 5.25 25.32 -11.48
CA ALA A 41 6.38 25.06 -12.37
C ALA A 41 6.76 23.58 -12.31
N SER A 42 7.07 23.00 -13.47
CA SER A 42 7.30 21.55 -13.60
C SER A 42 8.44 21.04 -12.70
N GLU A 43 9.48 21.84 -12.49
CA GLU A 43 10.56 21.49 -11.55
C GLU A 43 10.10 21.46 -10.08
N ASP A 44 9.14 22.31 -9.69
CA ASP A 44 8.54 22.24 -8.35
C ASP A 44 7.71 20.98 -8.19
N VAL A 45 6.96 20.59 -9.23
CA VAL A 45 6.21 19.32 -9.26
C VAL A 45 7.16 18.14 -9.13
N ARG A 46 8.29 18.13 -9.87
CA ARG A 46 9.30 17.07 -9.74
C ARG A 46 9.85 17.01 -8.33
N LEU A 47 10.22 18.14 -7.75
CA LEU A 47 10.77 18.18 -6.39
C LEU A 47 9.75 17.66 -5.37
N HIS A 48 8.48 18.04 -5.52
CA HIS A 48 7.40 17.55 -4.68
C HIS A 48 7.23 16.02 -4.81
N LEU A 49 7.24 15.49 -6.04
CA LEU A 49 7.16 14.04 -6.29
C LEU A 49 8.34 13.28 -5.67
N LEU A 50 9.56 13.82 -5.79
CA LEU A 50 10.74 13.21 -5.14
C LEU A 50 10.62 13.24 -3.62
N HIS A 51 10.07 14.31 -3.04
CA HIS A 51 9.80 14.38 -1.60
C HIS A 51 8.76 13.34 -1.16
N LEU A 52 7.70 13.12 -1.94
CA LEU A 52 6.71 12.06 -1.67
C LEU A 52 7.40 10.68 -1.61
N ILE A 53 8.23 10.36 -2.60
CA ILE A 53 8.98 9.09 -2.64
C ILE A 53 9.98 9.01 -1.50
N ALA A 54 10.71 10.08 -1.22
CA ALA A 54 11.73 10.09 -0.16
C ALA A 54 11.15 10.05 1.26
N SER A 55 9.85 10.36 1.44
CA SER A 55 9.23 10.45 2.76
C SER A 55 8.12 9.44 3.03
N HIS A 56 7.75 8.58 2.07
CA HIS A 56 6.57 7.72 2.20
C HIS A 56 6.65 6.71 3.36
N HIS A 57 7.85 6.37 3.84
CA HIS A 57 8.03 5.54 5.05
C HIS A 57 7.67 6.27 6.35
N GLY A 58 7.45 7.58 6.30
CA GLY A 58 7.08 8.39 7.44
C GLY A 58 8.30 8.77 8.25
N GLU A 59 8.51 8.09 9.36
CA GLU A 59 9.56 8.43 10.32
C GLU A 59 10.94 7.88 9.89
N ILE A 60 12.00 8.59 10.24
CA ILE A 60 13.39 8.16 9.96
C ILE A 60 13.69 6.79 10.60
N GLN A 61 13.14 6.54 11.79
CA GLN A 61 13.27 5.28 12.50
C GLN A 61 12.65 4.09 11.75
N LEU A 62 11.72 4.35 10.82
CA LEU A 62 11.07 3.34 9.98
C LEU A 62 11.78 3.16 8.62
N GLY A 63 12.94 3.79 8.43
CA GLY A 63 13.74 3.69 7.20
C GLY A 63 13.52 4.82 6.21
N SER A 64 12.71 5.84 6.56
CA SER A 64 12.51 7.01 5.71
C SER A 64 13.76 7.91 5.66
N PRO A 65 14.29 8.28 4.49
CA PRO A 65 15.37 9.28 4.38
C PRO A 65 15.01 10.64 5.00
N VAL A 66 13.76 11.06 4.85
CA VAL A 66 13.23 12.32 5.40
C VAL A 66 11.80 12.15 5.90
N ASN A 67 11.38 12.98 6.86
CA ASN A 67 9.99 12.98 7.31
C ASN A 67 9.05 13.62 6.27
N PRO A 68 7.76 13.24 6.22
CA PRO A 68 6.73 13.95 5.47
C PRO A 68 6.67 15.43 5.88
N LYS A 69 6.63 16.33 4.90
CA LYS A 69 6.64 17.79 5.11
C LYS A 69 5.47 18.52 4.45
N THR A 70 4.60 17.77 3.78
CA THR A 70 3.39 18.30 3.12
C THR A 70 2.20 17.41 3.48
N PRO A 71 0.96 17.91 3.37
CA PRO A 71 -0.25 17.11 3.61
C PRO A 71 -0.33 15.86 2.72
N GLU A 72 0.08 15.97 1.46
CA GLU A 72 0.11 14.88 0.48
C GLU A 72 1.10 13.80 0.90
N ALA A 73 2.30 14.19 1.37
CA ALA A 73 3.31 13.27 1.87
C ALA A 73 2.81 12.51 3.11
N MET A 74 2.13 13.22 4.02
CA MET A 74 1.57 12.61 5.23
C MET A 74 0.45 11.63 4.89
N ALA A 75 -0.45 12.01 3.98
CA ALA A 75 -1.52 11.15 3.51
C ALA A 75 -0.96 9.89 2.82
N LEU A 76 0.02 10.07 1.92
CA LEU A 76 0.68 8.96 1.22
C LEU A 76 1.29 7.97 2.20
N HIS A 77 2.04 8.45 3.20
CA HIS A 77 2.61 7.59 4.23
C HIS A 77 1.57 6.73 4.95
N TYR A 78 0.47 7.36 5.39
CA TYR A 78 -0.56 6.61 6.12
C TYR A 78 -1.29 5.60 5.24
N ILE A 79 -1.54 5.94 3.97
CA ILE A 79 -2.18 5.03 3.02
C ILE A 79 -1.27 3.84 2.73
N ASP A 80 0.03 4.07 2.49
CA ASP A 80 1.01 3.02 2.22
C ASP A 80 1.16 2.05 3.42
N ASN A 81 1.32 2.59 4.64
CA ASN A 81 1.40 1.75 5.85
C ASN A 81 0.08 1.02 6.14
N LEU A 82 -1.08 1.62 5.82
CA LEU A 82 -2.36 0.94 5.93
C LEU A 82 -2.44 -0.24 4.95
N ASP A 83 -2.11 -0.01 3.68
CA ASP A 83 -2.13 -1.02 2.63
C ASP A 83 -1.21 -2.20 2.98
N ALA A 84 0.05 -1.91 3.35
CA ALA A 84 1.00 -2.92 3.78
C ALA A 84 0.49 -3.76 4.95
N ARG A 85 -0.15 -3.13 5.96
CA ARG A 85 -0.73 -3.85 7.10
C ARG A 85 -1.91 -4.72 6.68
N LEU A 86 -2.78 -4.24 5.81
CA LEU A 86 -3.91 -5.02 5.30
C LEU A 86 -3.43 -6.24 4.51
N GLU A 87 -2.44 -6.06 3.65
CA GLU A 87 -1.82 -7.17 2.92
C GLU A 87 -1.21 -8.21 3.85
N MET A 88 -0.57 -7.80 4.95
CA MET A 88 -0.08 -8.73 5.96
C MET A 88 -1.20 -9.52 6.65
N PHE A 89 -2.37 -8.89 6.89
CA PHE A 89 -3.54 -9.60 7.40
C PHE A 89 -4.03 -10.63 6.37
N PHE A 90 -4.19 -10.23 5.11
CA PHE A 90 -4.66 -11.13 4.04
C PHE A 90 -3.71 -12.31 3.81
N ALA A 91 -2.41 -12.04 3.71
CA ALA A 91 -1.40 -13.08 3.62
C ALA A 91 -1.41 -13.98 4.87
N GLY A 92 -1.55 -13.38 6.05
CA GLY A 92 -1.66 -14.10 7.32
C GLY A 92 -2.84 -15.06 7.35
N TYR A 93 -4.03 -14.66 6.89
CA TYR A 93 -5.20 -15.54 6.81
C TYR A 93 -4.99 -16.74 5.87
N ALA A 94 -4.15 -16.59 4.84
CA ALA A 94 -3.87 -17.66 3.90
C ALA A 94 -2.91 -18.73 4.44
N VAL A 95 -2.00 -18.36 5.35
CA VAL A 95 -0.88 -19.23 5.77
C VAL A 95 -0.87 -19.59 7.26
N ALA A 96 -1.54 -18.81 8.12
CA ALA A 96 -1.49 -19.00 9.57
C ALA A 96 -2.24 -20.27 10.01
N LYS A 97 -1.68 -20.97 11.00
CA LYS A 97 -2.29 -22.19 11.55
C LYS A 97 -3.56 -21.85 12.34
N PRO A 98 -4.69 -22.52 12.11
CA PRO A 98 -5.88 -22.35 12.95
C PRO A 98 -5.61 -22.92 14.35
N ILE A 99 -5.95 -22.15 15.38
CA ILE A 99 -5.85 -22.54 16.80
C ILE A 99 -7.23 -22.59 17.48
N ALA A 100 -8.24 -21.94 16.91
CA ALA A 100 -9.66 -22.06 17.27
C ALA A 100 -10.54 -21.74 16.05
N PRO A 101 -11.88 -21.95 16.08
CA PRO A 101 -12.75 -21.83 14.90
C PRO A 101 -12.65 -20.53 14.09
N ARG A 102 -12.20 -19.42 14.71
CA ARG A 102 -11.99 -18.14 14.04
C ARG A 102 -10.64 -17.50 14.36
N ILE A 103 -9.78 -18.21 15.08
CA ILE A 103 -8.51 -17.67 15.59
C ILE A 103 -7.37 -18.44 14.95
N PHE A 104 -6.45 -17.71 14.36
CA PHE A 104 -5.22 -18.23 13.78
C PHE A 104 -4.03 -17.74 14.59
N ASP A 105 -2.96 -18.52 14.57
CA ASP A 105 -1.72 -18.18 15.24
C ASP A 105 -1.16 -16.84 14.72
N ARG A 106 -0.36 -16.18 15.57
CA ARG A 106 0.19 -14.87 15.27
C ARG A 106 1.18 -14.92 14.11
N VAL A 107 1.01 -14.02 13.16
CA VAL A 107 1.99 -13.76 12.09
C VAL A 107 2.72 -12.46 12.41
N ARG A 108 4.05 -12.52 12.54
CA ARG A 108 4.86 -11.30 12.76
C ARG A 108 4.92 -10.46 11.48
N PRO A 109 5.01 -9.13 11.58
CA PRO A 109 5.02 -8.29 12.80
C PRO A 109 3.65 -7.85 13.34
N LEU A 110 2.52 -8.47 12.95
CA LEU A 110 1.20 -8.09 13.46
C LEU A 110 1.11 -8.26 15.00
N PRO A 111 0.29 -7.45 15.71
CA PRO A 111 0.35 -7.33 17.17
C PRO A 111 -0.22 -8.53 17.95
N GLY A 112 -0.85 -9.50 17.30
CA GLY A 112 -1.47 -10.64 17.98
C GLY A 112 -1.97 -11.72 17.03
N ASN A 113 -2.76 -12.65 17.60
CA ASN A 113 -3.43 -13.70 16.84
C ASN A 113 -4.38 -13.09 15.82
N LEU A 114 -4.49 -13.72 14.65
CA LEU A 114 -5.39 -13.25 13.62
C LEU A 114 -6.78 -13.79 13.89
N VAL A 115 -7.79 -12.94 13.68
CA VAL A 115 -9.19 -13.34 13.81
C VAL A 115 -9.87 -13.18 12.46
N LYS A 116 -10.60 -14.21 12.01
CA LYS A 116 -11.34 -14.16 10.75
C LYS A 116 -12.35 -12.99 10.80
N PRO A 117 -12.38 -12.10 9.78
CA PRO A 117 -13.40 -11.07 9.67
C PRO A 117 -14.81 -11.67 9.71
N LEU A 118 -15.79 -10.87 10.12
CA LEU A 118 -17.18 -11.28 10.02
C LEU A 118 -17.57 -11.53 8.56
N GLU A 119 -18.51 -12.45 8.36
CA GLU A 119 -19.15 -12.59 7.06
C GLU A 119 -19.85 -11.29 6.69
N ARG A 120 -20.03 -11.07 5.38
CA ARG A 120 -20.79 -9.91 4.92
C ARG A 120 -22.19 -9.99 5.51
N PHE A 121 -22.67 -8.85 5.99
CA PHE A 121 -24.06 -8.75 6.41
C PHE A 121 -24.97 -9.10 5.23
N LEU A 122 -25.83 -10.10 5.41
CA LEU A 122 -26.90 -10.43 4.50
C LEU A 122 -28.23 -10.04 5.17
N PRO A 123 -29.12 -9.30 4.48
CA PRO A 123 -30.45 -9.03 5.01
C PRO A 123 -31.20 -10.33 5.30
N ALA A 124 -32.00 -10.38 6.36
CA ALA A 124 -32.69 -11.60 6.81
C ALA A 124 -33.55 -12.28 5.74
N ALA A 125 -34.08 -11.52 4.77
CA ALA A 125 -34.87 -12.04 3.65
C ALA A 125 -34.07 -12.84 2.60
N ALA A 126 -32.73 -12.82 2.66
CA ALA A 126 -31.85 -13.56 1.75
C ALA A 126 -31.34 -14.88 2.32
N VAL A 127 -31.69 -15.20 3.58
CA VAL A 127 -31.44 -16.53 4.15
C VAL A 127 -32.62 -17.40 3.76
N GLU A 128 -32.51 -18.11 2.65
CA GLU A 128 -33.50 -19.14 2.29
C GLU A 128 -33.61 -20.11 3.47
N THR A 129 -34.81 -20.15 4.06
CA THR A 129 -35.14 -21.17 5.05
C THR A 129 -35.15 -22.49 4.28
N PRO A 130 -34.37 -23.52 4.69
CA PRO A 130 -34.48 -24.81 4.04
C PRO A 130 -35.94 -25.28 4.12
N PRO A 131 -36.50 -25.86 3.05
CA PRO A 131 -37.89 -26.29 3.03
C PRO A 131 -38.15 -27.25 4.19
N ASP A 132 -39.29 -27.04 4.84
CA ASP A 132 -39.79 -27.89 5.91
C ASP A 132 -39.88 -29.35 5.41
N PRO A 133 -39.18 -30.31 6.03
CA PRO A 133 -39.21 -31.71 5.62
C PRO A 133 -40.62 -32.32 5.68
N ASP A 134 -41.55 -31.70 6.40
CA ASP A 134 -42.94 -32.17 6.53
C ASP A 134 -43.86 -31.71 5.39
N GLN A 135 -43.37 -30.95 4.39
CA GLN A 135 -44.15 -30.57 3.20
C GLN A 135 -44.08 -31.57 2.03
N LEU A 136 -43.53 -32.76 2.25
CA LEU A 136 -43.43 -33.84 1.27
C LEU A 136 -44.25 -35.08 1.66
N PHE A 137 -45.50 -34.91 2.11
CA PHE A 137 -46.51 -35.97 2.13
C PHE A 137 -47.92 -35.41 1.87
#